data_AF-A0A4Y2AK27-F1
#
_entry.id   AF-A0A4Y2AK27-F1
#
_cell.length_a   1.000
_cell.length_b   1.000
_cell.length_c   1.000
_cell.angle_alpha   90.00
_cell.angle_beta   90.00
_cell.angle_gamma   90.00
#
_symmetry.space_group_name_H-M   'P 1'
#
loop_
_entity.id
_entity.type
_entity.pdbx_description
1 polymer ?
#
loop_
_entity_poly.entity_id
_entity_poly.type
_entity_poly.pdbx_seq_one_letter_code
_entity_poly.pdbx_strand_id
1 'polypeptide(L)'
;MDGLCEGHSTLACLQGSAAEVLQGVPADKLTDLTTIENILEALFGDSHLTQFYRTDLKTRRQKPGESLQVLAADVERLMSLAYAECPLDDRESLETQYFVNANKDEDTQHATILTDAKDLKSALA
;
A
#
# COMPACT_ATOMS: atom_id res chain seq x y z
N MET A 1 -6.39 -18.22 42.40
CA MET A 1 -5.44 -17.09 42.59
C MET A 1 -5.32 -16.44 41.24
N ASP A 2 -6.32 -15.63 40.92
CA ASP A 2 -6.32 -14.70 39.81
C ASP A 2 -5.54 -13.47 40.26
N GLY A 3 -4.51 -13.10 39.53
CA GLY A 3 -3.62 -12.01 39.93
C GLY A 3 -2.68 -11.59 38.81
N LEU A 4 -3.08 -10.51 38.15
CA LEU A 4 -2.22 -9.51 37.48
C LEU A 4 -1.14 -10.04 36.53
N CYS A 5 -1.51 -10.20 35.25
CA CYS A 5 -0.62 -9.78 34.16
C CYS A 5 -0.93 -8.31 33.81
N GLU A 6 -0.76 -7.41 34.77
CA GLU A 6 -0.67 -5.97 34.48
C GLU A 6 0.79 -5.64 34.18
N GLY A 7 1.05 -5.15 32.97
CA GLY A 7 2.17 -4.24 32.72
C GLY A 7 3.56 -4.84 32.44
N HIS A 8 3.68 -5.99 31.79
CA HIS A 8 5.00 -6.46 31.33
C HIS A 8 5.40 -5.77 30.01
N SER A 9 6.07 -4.62 30.15
CA SER A 9 6.97 -3.95 29.19
C SER A 9 6.67 -4.14 27.70
N THR A 10 5.87 -3.24 27.13
CA THR A 10 5.54 -3.17 25.69
C THR A 10 6.77 -3.14 24.77
N LEU A 11 7.91 -2.66 25.28
CA LEU A 11 9.18 -2.67 24.55
C LEU A 11 9.80 -4.06 24.40
N ALA A 12 9.51 -5.00 25.30
CA ALA A 12 10.09 -6.35 25.27
C ALA A 12 9.51 -7.23 24.14
N CYS A 13 8.37 -6.84 23.57
CA CYS A 13 7.73 -7.52 22.44
C CYS A 13 8.11 -6.95 21.07
N LEU A 14 8.81 -5.81 21.02
CA LEU A 14 9.24 -5.18 19.78
C LEU A 14 10.56 -5.83 19.33
N GLN A 15 10.56 -6.41 18.13
CA GLN A 15 11.72 -7.09 17.55
C GLN A 15 12.08 -6.47 16.19
N GLY A 16 13.36 -6.53 15.82
CA GLY A 16 13.85 -6.04 14.53
C GLY A 16 13.85 -4.51 14.44
N SER A 17 13.58 -3.97 13.25
CA SER A 17 13.69 -2.52 12.97
C SER A 17 12.83 -1.64 13.89
N ALA A 18 11.72 -2.14 14.42
CA ALA A 18 10.90 -1.44 15.41
C ALA A 18 11.64 -1.19 16.74
N ALA A 19 12.46 -2.13 17.18
CA ALA A 19 13.26 -2.00 18.39
C ALA A 19 14.47 -1.05 18.21
N GLU A 20 15.08 -1.02 17.02
CA GLU A 20 16.20 -0.12 16.70
C GLU A 20 15.77 1.35 16.67
N VAL A 21 14.61 1.65 16.10
CA VAL A 21 14.15 3.05 16.04
C VAL A 21 13.75 3.56 17.42
N LEU A 22 13.15 2.72 18.26
CA LEU A 22 12.77 3.10 19.63
C LEU A 22 13.98 3.28 20.56
N GLN A 23 15.11 2.62 20.30
CA GLN A 23 16.37 2.86 21.02
C GLN A 23 16.96 4.26 20.78
N GLY A 24 16.62 4.90 19.65
CA GLY A 24 17.01 6.28 19.35
C GLY A 24 16.12 7.35 19.98
N VAL A 25 15.00 6.95 20.60
CA VAL A 25 14.05 7.86 21.24
C VAL A 25 14.43 8.05 22.71
N PRO A 26 14.48 9.30 23.23
CA PRO A 26 14.77 9.56 24.63
C PRO A 26 13.81 8.82 25.57
N ALA A 27 14.35 8.18 26.61
CA ALA A 27 13.58 7.35 27.53
C ALA A 27 12.46 8.11 28.26
N ASP A 28 12.60 9.43 28.45
CA ASP A 28 11.57 10.31 29.01
C ASP A 28 10.31 10.41 28.12
N LYS A 29 10.44 10.19 26.81
CA LYS A 29 9.34 10.20 25.83
C LYS A 29 8.68 8.84 25.64
N LEU A 30 9.29 7.77 26.13
CA LEU A 30 8.77 6.39 26.05
C LEU A 30 7.97 5.98 27.30
N THR A 31 7.48 6.95 28.07
CA THR A 31 6.73 6.72 29.32
C THR A 31 5.21 6.69 29.09
N ASP A 32 4.74 7.26 27.99
CA ASP A 32 3.33 7.34 27.62
C ASP A 32 3.04 6.41 26.43
N LEU A 33 2.06 5.51 26.59
CA LEU A 33 1.69 4.51 25.59
C LEU A 33 1.22 5.18 24.29
N THR A 34 0.45 6.27 24.39
CA THR A 34 -0.03 7.05 23.24
C THR A 34 1.13 7.61 22.43
N THR A 35 2.21 8.04 23.09
CA THR A 35 3.41 8.53 22.43
C THR A 35 4.17 7.42 21.71
N ILE A 36 4.23 6.21 22.28
CA ILE A 36 4.83 5.03 21.62
C ILE A 36 3.99 4.63 20.39
N GLU A 37 2.67 4.60 20.51
CA GLU A 37 1.74 4.31 19.40
C GLU A 37 1.92 5.31 18.25
N ASN A 38 1.96 6.61 18.55
CA ASN A 38 2.18 7.65 17.54
C ASN A 38 3.55 7.56 16.85
N ILE A 39 4.61 7.19 17.60
CA ILE A 39 5.94 6.99 17.02
C ILE A 39 5.93 5.76 16.10
N LEU A 40 5.33 4.66 16.54
CA LEU A 40 5.21 3.45 15.74
C LEU A 40 4.33 3.68 14.50
N GLU A 41 3.23 4.43 14.62
CA GLU A 41 2.37 4.83 13.51
C GLU A 41 3.09 5.79 12.54
N ALA A 42 3.90 6.72 13.04
CA ALA A 42 4.67 7.61 12.16
C ALA A 42 5.75 6.87 11.34
N LEU A 43 6.31 5.80 11.90
CA LEU A 43 7.44 5.07 11.31
C LEU A 43 7.02 3.84 10.51
N PHE A 44 5.96 3.16 10.96
CA PHE A 44 5.48 1.89 10.43
C PHE A 44 3.98 1.92 10.09
N GLY A 45 3.29 3.03 10.39
CA GLY A 45 1.88 3.16 10.09
C GLY A 45 1.64 3.14 8.59
N ASP A 46 0.41 2.75 8.27
CA ASP A 46 -0.01 2.39 6.93
C ASP A 46 0.31 3.51 5.92
N SER A 47 0.17 4.77 6.32
CA SER A 47 0.42 5.95 5.46
C SER A 47 1.79 5.98 4.79
N HIS A 48 2.86 5.45 5.41
CA HIS A 48 4.19 5.40 4.78
C HIS A 48 4.30 4.24 3.78
N LEU A 49 3.71 3.08 4.11
CA LEU A 49 3.56 1.95 3.18
C LEU A 49 2.65 2.31 1.99
N THR A 50 1.57 3.05 2.24
CA THR A 50 0.63 3.54 1.22
C THR A 50 1.37 4.37 0.17
N GLN A 51 2.31 5.24 0.57
CA GLN A 51 3.09 6.04 -0.37
C GLN A 51 4.02 5.20 -1.24
N PHE A 52 4.60 4.12 -0.69
CA PHE A 52 5.38 3.16 -1.46
C PHE A 52 4.52 2.50 -2.54
N TYR A 53 3.35 1.97 -2.19
CA TYR A 53 2.44 1.35 -3.15
C TYR A 53 1.87 2.32 -4.20
N ARG A 54 1.63 3.58 -3.81
CA ARG A 54 1.28 4.65 -4.78
C ARG A 54 2.39 4.92 -5.78
N THR A 55 3.65 4.76 -5.37
CA THR A 55 4.80 4.90 -6.25
C THR A 55 4.91 3.70 -7.19
N ASP A 56 4.76 2.49 -6.67
CA ASP A 56 4.73 1.26 -7.46
C ASP A 56 3.62 1.28 -8.53
N LEU A 57 2.40 1.75 -8.19
CA LEU A 57 1.32 1.93 -9.17
C LEU A 57 1.68 2.87 -10.31
N LYS A 58 2.37 3.98 -10.00
CA LYS A 58 2.75 4.98 -11.00
C LYS A 58 3.82 4.48 -11.96
N THR A 59 4.71 3.62 -11.48
CA THR A 59 5.84 3.09 -12.27
C THR A 59 5.56 1.71 -12.85
N ARG A 60 4.43 1.09 -12.49
CA ARG A 60 4.03 -0.21 -13.02
C ARG A 60 3.85 -0.15 -14.53
N ARG A 61 4.59 -1.00 -15.24
CA ARG A 61 4.49 -1.23 -16.68
C ARG A 61 4.37 -2.71 -16.97
N GLN A 62 3.55 -3.09 -17.94
CA GLN A 62 3.46 -4.49 -18.39
C GLN A 62 4.84 -5.00 -18.80
N LYS A 63 5.22 -6.18 -18.30
CA LYS A 63 6.50 -6.79 -18.68
C LYS A 63 6.33 -7.59 -19.98
N PRO A 64 7.38 -7.72 -20.81
CA PRO A 64 7.31 -8.58 -22.00
C PRO A 64 6.91 -10.01 -21.62
N GLY A 65 5.83 -10.51 -22.24
CA GLY A 65 5.28 -11.85 -21.96
C GLY A 65 4.42 -11.96 -20.70
N GLU A 66 4.18 -10.86 -19.97
CA GLU A 66 3.18 -10.81 -18.91
C GLU A 66 1.78 -10.72 -19.51
N SER A 67 0.84 -11.52 -19.00
CA SER A 67 -0.55 -11.44 -19.46
C SER A 67 -1.27 -10.25 -18.84
N LEU A 68 -2.29 -9.74 -19.55
CA LEU A 68 -3.12 -8.65 -19.05
C LEU A 68 -3.83 -8.98 -17.74
N GLN A 69 -4.18 -10.25 -17.50
CA GLN A 69 -4.77 -10.67 -16.22
C GLN A 69 -3.79 -10.57 -15.06
N VAL A 70 -2.50 -10.90 -15.30
CA VAL A 70 -1.46 -10.79 -14.28
C VAL A 70 -1.18 -9.31 -13.97
N LEU A 71 -1.14 -8.46 -15.00
CA LEU A 71 -1.03 -7.01 -14.82
C LEU A 71 -2.22 -6.47 -14.03
N ALA A 72 -3.45 -6.82 -14.39
CA ALA A 72 -4.66 -6.36 -13.73
C ALA A 72 -4.71 -6.78 -12.25
N ALA A 73 -4.41 -8.06 -11.95
CA ALA A 73 -4.38 -8.55 -10.57
C ALA A 73 -3.32 -7.81 -9.72
N ASP A 74 -2.18 -7.44 -10.30
CA ASP A 74 -1.17 -6.68 -9.58
C ASP A 74 -1.58 -5.21 -9.39
N VAL A 75 -2.25 -4.59 -10.37
CA VAL A 75 -2.83 -3.25 -10.23
C VAL A 75 -3.93 -3.24 -9.16
N GLU A 76 -4.85 -4.21 -9.16
CA GLU A 76 -5.90 -4.37 -8.13
C GLU A 76 -5.31 -4.51 -6.72
N ARG A 77 -4.29 -5.37 -6.60
CA ARG A 77 -3.56 -5.59 -5.35
C ARG A 77 -2.92 -4.29 -4.86
N LEU A 78 -2.21 -3.58 -5.73
CA LEU A 78 -1.57 -2.33 -5.36
C LEU A 78 -2.59 -1.22 -5.05
N MET A 79 -3.73 -1.16 -5.75
CA MET A 79 -4.82 -0.21 -5.46
C MET A 79 -5.42 -0.43 -4.08
N SER A 80 -5.62 -1.69 -3.70
CA SER A 80 -6.11 -2.05 -2.36
C SER A 80 -5.16 -1.62 -1.24
N LEU A 81 -3.85 -1.59 -1.50
CA LEU A 81 -2.81 -1.19 -0.54
C LEU A 81 -2.50 0.32 -0.57
N ALA A 82 -2.63 0.96 -1.73
CA ALA A 82 -2.32 2.38 -1.94
C ALA A 82 -3.49 3.33 -1.64
N TYR A 83 -4.72 2.79 -1.66
CA TYR A 83 -5.96 3.54 -1.52
C TYR A 83 -6.99 2.74 -0.71
N ALA A 84 -6.55 2.10 0.38
CA ALA A 84 -7.40 1.30 1.27
C ALA A 84 -8.58 2.11 1.85
N GLU A 85 -8.36 3.40 2.14
CA GLU A 85 -9.37 4.31 2.73
C GLU A 85 -10.22 5.04 1.69
N CYS A 86 -9.97 4.83 0.39
CA CYS A 86 -10.70 5.49 -0.68
C CYS A 86 -12.04 4.79 -0.95
N PRO A 87 -13.13 5.54 -1.18
CA PRO A 87 -14.42 4.97 -1.58
C PRO A 87 -14.29 4.06 -2.80
N LEU A 88 -15.12 3.00 -2.87
CA LEU A 88 -15.00 1.97 -3.91
C LEU A 88 -15.13 2.55 -5.32
N ASP A 89 -16.12 3.42 -5.56
CA ASP A 89 -16.35 4.03 -6.89
C ASP A 89 -15.15 4.87 -7.36
N ASP A 90 -14.55 5.64 -6.46
CA ASP A 90 -13.35 6.43 -6.75
C ASP A 90 -12.14 5.52 -7.03
N ARG A 91 -12.05 4.40 -6.29
CA ARG A 91 -10.98 3.42 -6.43
C ARG A 91 -11.06 2.68 -7.77
N GLU A 92 -12.24 2.27 -8.22
CA GLU A 92 -12.43 1.58 -9.51
C GLU A 92 -12.06 2.47 -10.70
N SER A 93 -12.39 3.76 -10.64
CA SER A 93 -11.98 4.73 -11.68
C SER A 93 -10.47 4.91 -11.72
N LEU A 94 -9.81 4.99 -10.56
CA LEU A 94 -8.36 5.11 -10.47
C LEU A 94 -7.66 3.84 -10.95
N GLU A 95 -8.16 2.67 -10.56
CA GLU A 95 -7.62 1.37 -10.98
C GLU A 95 -7.62 1.22 -12.50
N THR A 96 -8.74 1.56 -13.14
CA THR A 96 -8.87 1.55 -14.60
C THR A 96 -7.83 2.47 -15.24
N GLN A 97 -7.64 3.67 -14.70
CA GLN A 97 -6.65 4.62 -15.21
C GLN A 97 -5.21 4.11 -15.06
N TYR A 98 -4.87 3.50 -13.93
CA TYR A 98 -3.53 2.92 -13.72
C TYR A 98 -3.29 1.71 -14.61
N PHE A 99 -4.29 0.84 -14.79
CA PHE A 99 -4.19 -0.30 -15.70
C PHE A 99 -3.92 0.13 -17.15
N VAL A 100 -4.70 1.10 -17.65
CA VAL A 100 -4.50 1.67 -18.99
C VAL A 100 -3.10 2.25 -19.15
N ASN A 101 -2.61 2.96 -18.14
CA ASN A 101 -1.27 3.54 -18.18
C ASN A 101 -0.17 2.47 -18.13
N ALA A 102 -0.34 1.42 -17.35
CA ALA A 102 0.64 0.34 -17.24
C ALA A 102 0.77 -0.48 -18.53
N ASN A 103 -0.31 -0.61 -19.31
CA ASN A 103 -0.35 -1.29 -20.60
C ASN A 103 0.27 -0.46 -21.75
N LYS A 104 0.20 0.88 -21.67
CA LYS A 104 0.55 1.79 -22.79
C LYS A 104 2.04 1.88 -23.19
N ASP A 105 2.94 1.16 -22.52
CA ASP A 105 4.40 1.36 -22.64
C ASP A 105 5.10 0.32 -23.54
N GLU A 106 4.39 -0.63 -24.14
CA GLU A 106 4.90 -1.41 -25.28
C GLU A 106 4.71 -0.60 -26.57
N ASP A 107 5.73 0.17 -26.95
CA ASP A 107 6.02 0.69 -28.31
C ASP A 107 4.84 0.71 -29.32
N THR A 108 4.29 1.91 -29.58
CA THR A 108 3.50 2.31 -30.78
C THR A 108 1.96 2.18 -30.74
N GLN A 109 1.31 3.36 -30.78
CA GLN A 109 0.12 3.73 -31.57
C GLN A 109 -0.83 2.65 -32.13
N HIS A 110 -1.43 1.72 -31.37
CA HIS A 110 -2.58 0.96 -31.90
C HIS A 110 -3.70 0.60 -30.91
N ALA A 111 -3.74 1.17 -29.70
CA ALA A 111 -4.84 0.91 -28.75
C ALA A 111 -5.82 2.09 -28.62
N THR A 112 -6.47 2.47 -29.73
CA THR A 112 -7.63 3.38 -29.74
C THR A 112 -8.92 2.70 -29.21
N ILE A 113 -8.82 1.54 -28.55
CA ILE A 113 -9.99 0.75 -28.13
C ILE A 113 -10.21 0.83 -26.60
N LEU A 114 -9.23 1.28 -25.81
CA LEU A 114 -9.32 1.26 -24.34
C LEU A 114 -9.79 2.58 -23.70
N THR A 115 -10.03 3.63 -24.48
CA THR A 115 -10.47 4.94 -23.96
C THR A 115 -11.94 4.99 -23.52
N ASP A 116 -12.75 4.00 -23.89
CA ASP A 116 -14.18 3.94 -23.56
C ASP A 116 -14.52 2.89 -22.48
N ALA A 117 -13.53 2.20 -21.92
CA ALA A 117 -13.77 1.23 -20.84
C ALA A 117 -14.05 1.98 -19.53
N LYS A 118 -15.29 1.85 -19.05
CA LYS A 118 -15.76 2.46 -17.79
C LYS A 118 -15.28 1.69 -16.55
N ASP A 119 -14.89 0.43 -16.74
CA ASP A 119 -14.50 -0.48 -15.68
C ASP A 119 -13.42 -1.47 -16.17
N LEU A 120 -12.60 -1.96 -15.24
CA LEU A 120 -11.50 -2.90 -15.50
C LEU A 120 -11.96 -4.17 -16.21
N LYS A 121 -13.16 -4.68 -15.90
CA LYS A 121 -13.74 -5.85 -16.57
C LYS A 121 -13.94 -5.62 -18.05
N SER A 122 -14.39 -4.42 -18.43
CA SER A 122 -14.51 -4.01 -19.83
C SER A 122 -13.16 -3.87 -20.55
N ALA A 123 -12.08 -3.62 -19.83
CA ALA A 123 -10.72 -3.54 -20.39
C ALA A 123 -10.03 -4.92 -20.56
N LEU A 124 -10.59 -5.98 -19.94
CA LEU A 124 -10.05 -7.34 -19.95
C LEU A 124 -10.82 -8.33 -20.85
N ALA A 125 -11.98 -7.91 -21.38
CA ALA A 125 -12.81 -8.67 -22.32
C ALA A 125 -12.22 -8.64 -23.74
#